data_AF-A0A1H6FNM4-F1
#
_entry.id   AF-A0A1H6FNM4-F1
#
_cell.length_a   1.000
_cell.length_b   1.000
_cell.length_c   1.000
_cell.angle_alpha   90.00
_cell.angle_beta   90.00
_cell.angle_gamma   90.00
#
_symmetry.space_group_name_H-M   'P 1'
#
loop_
_entity.id
_entity.type
_entity.pdbx_description
1 polymer ?
#
loop_
_entity_poly.entity_id
_entity_poly.type
_entity_poly.pdbx_seq_one_letter_code
_entity_poly.pdbx_strand_id
1 'polypeptide(L)' 'MAVDLDEFKHPSWLTAAGTGIGYAIILAVLTVALFIVPWLVFATL' A
#
# COMPACT_ATOMS: atom_id res chain seq x y z
N MET A 1 25.89 -9.14 -17.15
CA MET A 1 25.76 -7.78 -16.58
C MET A 1 25.58 -7.97 -15.08
N ALA A 2 26.51 -7.50 -14.26
CA ALA A 2 26.33 -7.52 -12.81
C ALA A 2 25.24 -6.51 -12.45
N VAL A 3 24.29 -6.90 -11.60
CA VAL A 3 23.31 -5.95 -11.06
C VAL A 3 24.08 -4.97 -10.18
N ASP A 4 24.03 -3.68 -10.54
CA ASP A 4 24.57 -2.62 -9.71
C ASP A 4 23.58 -2.34 -8.57
N LEU A 5 24.02 -2.58 -7.34
CA LEU A 5 23.21 -2.42 -6.14
C LEU A 5 23.37 -1.02 -5.52
N ASP A 6 24.30 -0.19 -6.00
CA ASP A 6 24.48 1.17 -5.48
C ASP A 6 23.29 2.09 -5.84
N GLU A 7 22.54 1.79 -6.90
CA GLU A 7 21.29 2.48 -7.25
C GLU A 7 20.26 2.47 -6.09
N PHE A 8 20.22 1.39 -5.30
CA PHE A 8 19.31 1.27 -4.16
C PHE A 8 19.72 2.10 -2.94
N LYS A 9 20.94 2.66 -2.91
CA LYS A 9 21.39 3.56 -1.84
C LYS A 9 20.90 4.99 -2.03
N HIS A 10 20.28 5.31 -3.17
CA HIS A 10 19.80 6.65 -3.42
C HIS A 10 18.63 7.00 -2.49
N PRO A 11 18.63 8.19 -1.85
CA PRO A 11 17.58 8.60 -0.90
C PRO A 11 16.15 8.56 -1.45
N SER A 12 15.99 8.62 -2.77
CA SER A 12 14.69 8.51 -3.45
C SER A 12 13.97 7.18 -3.17
N TRP A 13 14.71 6.10 -2.91
CA TRP A 13 14.11 4.80 -2.58
C TRP A 13 13.36 4.82 -1.25
N LEU A 14 13.84 5.60 -0.28
CA LEU A 14 13.14 5.80 0.98
C LEU A 14 11.83 6.55 0.77
N THR A 15 11.83 7.58 -0.08
CA THR A 15 10.61 8.31 -0.46
C THR A 15 9.63 7.40 -1.19
N ALA A 16 10.09 6.64 -2.18
CA ALA A 16 9.25 5.73 -2.94
C ALA A 16 8.62 4.66 -2.05
N ALA A 17 9.40 4.06 -1.14
CA ALA A 17 8.90 3.10 -0.16
C ALA A 17 7.87 3.74 0.78
N GLY A 18 8.16 4.95 1.29
CA GLY A 18 7.24 5.70 2.15
C GLY A 18 5.91 6.01 1.46
N THR A 19 5.95 6.49 0.23
CA THR A 19 4.75 6.74 -0.60
C THR A 19 4.01 5.45 -0.86
N GLY A 20 4.70 4.38 -1.24
CA GLY A 20 4.08 3.07 -1.52
C GLY A 20 3.37 2.50 -0.30
N ILE A 21 4.02 2.51 0.87
CA ILE A 21 3.44 2.05 2.13
C ILE A 21 2.25 2.93 2.53
N GLY A 22 2.40 4.26 2.44
CA GLY A 22 1.32 5.20 2.77
C GLY A 22 0.08 4.99 1.92
N TYR A 23 0.23 4.87 0.60
CA TYR A 23 -0.89 4.58 -0.30
C TYR A 23 -1.51 3.21 -0.02
N ALA A 24 -0.70 2.17 0.21
CA ALA A 24 -1.20 0.85 0.52
C ALA A 24 -2.08 0.85 1.79
N ILE A 25 -1.67 1.58 2.83
CA ILE A 25 -2.46 1.74 4.06
C ILE A 25 -3.79 2.43 3.78
N ILE A 26 -3.77 3.57 3.07
CA ILE A 26 -5.00 4.32 2.74
C ILE A 26 -5.95 3.45 1.91
N LEU A 27 -5.44 2.77 0.90
CA LEU A 27 -6.24 1.89 0.05
C LEU A 27 -6.81 0.71 0.84
N ALA A 28 -6.06 0.14 1.79
CA ALA A 28 -6.57 -0.91 2.67
C ALA A 28 -7.73 -0.40 3.55
N VAL A 29 -7.59 0.80 4.15
CA VAL A 29 -8.67 1.43 4.94
C VAL A 29 -9.91 1.66 4.09
N LEU A 30 -9.75 2.22 2.88
CA LEU A 30 -10.85 2.45 1.95
C LEU A 30 -11.49 1.13 1.51
N THR A 31 -10.70 0.08 1.28
CA THR A 31 -11.20 -1.26 0.94
C THR A 31 -12.09 -1.81 2.06
N VAL A 32 -11.63 -1.71 3.31
CA VAL A 32 -12.41 -2.14 4.47
C VAL A 32 -13.70 -1.33 4.57
N ALA A 33 -13.60 0.00 4.52
CA ALA A 33 -14.72 0.91 4.73
C ALA A 33 -15.79 0.81 3.63
N LEU A 34 -15.37 0.72 2.37
CA LEU A 34 -16.28 0.79 1.22
C LEU A 34 -16.77 -0.57 0.74
N PHE A 35 -16.06 -1.65 1.04
CA PHE A 35 -16.42 -2.99 0.55
C PHE A 35 -16.71 -3.96 1.70
N ILE A 36 -15.77 -4.14 2.62
CA ILE A 36 -15.91 -5.15 3.68
C ILE A 36 -17.04 -4.79 4.64
N VAL A 37 -17.11 -3.53 5.08
CA VAL A 37 -18.15 -3.08 6.01
C VAL A 37 -19.55 -3.24 5.40
N PRO A 38 -19.86 -2.72 4.20
CA PRO A 38 -21.17 -2.96 3.59
C PRO A 38 -21.46 -4.43 3.35
N TRP A 39 -20.48 -5.20 2.87
CA TRP A 39 -20.64 -6.64 2.65
C TRP A 39 -21.02 -7.37 3.95
N LEU A 40 -20.33 -7.09 5.06
CA LEU A 40 -20.65 -7.67 6.36
C LEU A 40 -22.05 -7.28 6.85
N VAL A 41 -22.42 -6.01 6.70
CA VAL A 41 -23.76 -5.53 7.08
C VAL A 41 -24.82 -6.34 6.32
N PHE A 42 -24.73 -6.40 4.99
CA PHE A 42 -25.69 -7.15 4.18
C PHE A 42 -25.65 -8.66 4.39
N ALA A 43 -24.48 -9.24 4.71
CA ALA A 43 -24.38 -10.67 4.99
C ALA A 43 -25.07 -11.08 6.30
N THR A 44 -25.34 -10.14 7.20
CA THR A 44 -25.97 -10.37 8.51
C THR A 44 -27.42 -9.91 8.61
N LEU A 45 -27.97 -9.29 7.56
CA LEU A 45 -29.38 -8.89 7.43
C LEU A 45 -30.20 -10.03 6.82
#